data_AF-A0A7V3CTU1-F1
#
_entry.id   AF-A0A7V3CTU1-F1
#
_cell.length_a   1.000
_cell.length_b   1.000
_cell.length_c   1.000
_cell.angle_alpha   90.00
_cell.angle_beta   90.00
_cell.angle_gamma   90.00
#
_symmetry.space_group_name_H-M   'P 1'
#
loop_
_entity.id
_entity.type
_entity.pdbx_description
1 polymer ?
#
loop_
_entity_poly.entity_id
_entity_poly.type
_entity_poly.pdbx_seq_one_letter_code
_entity_poly.pdbx_strand_id
1 'polypeptide(L)'
;MKNIAIVLFGSLALILASCKAKSSTKTASNTSVTQPMVTNGEQTIKYRLVVSFTSHASGIDATKYDLILNYIKGHAKKPAYDELPMGREGERDLCMLLKEMNSSEQKSFIEEIKKLAQGSDRVVVSENLERTKRAQ
;
A
#
# COMPACT_ATOMS: atom_id res chain seq x y z
N MET A 1 33.07 -52.29 5.13
CA MET A 1 32.41 -53.41 5.83
C MET A 1 31.17 -52.87 6.53
N LYS A 2 30.01 -53.50 6.26
CA LYS A 2 28.75 -53.51 7.04
C LYS A 2 28.04 -52.13 7.20
N ASN A 3 26.94 -51.82 6.49
CA ASN A 3 25.59 -52.41 6.39
C ASN A 3 24.57 -51.79 7.37
N ILE A 4 23.38 -51.49 6.82
CA ILE A 4 22.02 -51.35 7.41
C ILE A 4 21.69 -49.93 7.95
N ALA A 5 20.79 -49.10 7.40
CA ALA A 5 19.43 -49.19 6.81
C ALA A 5 18.26 -49.11 7.82
N ILE A 6 17.13 -48.52 7.36
CA ILE A 6 15.74 -48.44 7.91
C ILE A 6 15.44 -47.10 8.65
N VAL A 7 14.85 -46.07 8.03
CA VAL A 7 13.46 -45.85 7.56
C VAL A 7 12.43 -45.73 8.70
N LEU A 8 11.83 -44.54 8.85
CA LEU A 8 10.42 -44.40 9.23
C LEU A 8 9.86 -43.08 8.66
N PHE A 9 9.02 -43.26 7.63
CA PHE A 9 8.17 -42.26 7.02
C PHE A 9 7.06 -41.86 8.00
N GLY A 10 7.01 -40.59 8.40
CA GLY A 10 5.85 -39.98 9.07
C GLY A 10 4.97 -39.31 8.03
N SER A 11 3.83 -39.93 7.73
CA SER A 11 2.88 -39.51 6.70
C SER A 11 2.19 -38.18 7.03
N LEU A 12 2.35 -37.25 6.09
CA LEU A 12 1.63 -36.01 5.89
C LEU A 12 0.16 -36.28 5.51
N ALA A 13 -0.80 -35.73 6.26
CA ALA A 13 -2.19 -35.60 5.83
C ALA A 13 -2.82 -34.33 6.40
N LEU A 14 -2.67 -33.21 5.67
CA LEU A 14 -3.42 -31.98 5.92
C LEU A 14 -4.58 -31.93 4.91
N ILE A 15 -5.79 -31.99 5.47
CA ILE A 15 -7.06 -31.92 4.76
C ILE A 15 -7.29 -30.46 4.37
N LEU A 16 -7.19 -30.13 3.09
CA LEU A 16 -7.67 -28.85 2.56
C LEU A 16 -9.04 -29.06 1.91
N ALA A 17 -10.07 -28.62 2.63
CA ALA A 17 -11.43 -28.46 2.13
C ALA A 17 -11.44 -27.37 1.05
N SER A 18 -11.64 -27.76 -0.20
CA SER A 18 -11.75 -26.85 -1.34
C SER A 18 -13.21 -26.38 -1.48
N CYS A 19 -13.54 -25.26 -0.85
CA CYS A 19 -14.80 -24.56 -1.09
C CYS A 19 -14.73 -23.85 -2.45
N LYS A 20 -15.48 -24.37 -3.43
CA LYS A 20 -15.87 -23.65 -4.64
C LYS A 20 -16.72 -22.44 -4.25
N ALA A 21 -16.20 -21.23 -4.42
CA ALA A 21 -17.00 -20.01 -4.46
C ALA A 21 -16.86 -19.35 -5.84
N LYS A 22 -17.94 -19.45 -6.59
CA LYS A 22 -18.19 -18.80 -7.88
C LYS A 22 -18.74 -17.40 -7.58
N SER A 23 -18.04 -16.33 -7.99
CA SER A 23 -18.68 -15.02 -8.09
C SER A 23 -18.10 -14.19 -9.23
N SER A 24 -18.93 -14.10 -10.27
CA SER A 24 -19.10 -13.07 -11.29
C SER A 24 -18.09 -11.91 -11.34
N THR A 25 -17.43 -11.81 -12.48
CA THR A 25 -17.06 -10.57 -13.16
C THR A 25 -18.20 -9.54 -13.07
N LYS A 26 -17.89 -8.33 -12.60
CA LYS A 26 -18.53 -7.09 -13.05
C LYS A 26 -17.46 -6.00 -13.16
N THR A 27 -17.01 -5.80 -14.39
CA THR A 27 -16.48 -4.53 -14.87
C THR A 27 -17.59 -3.50 -14.73
N ALA A 28 -17.40 -2.52 -13.85
CA ALA A 28 -18.18 -1.29 -13.80
C ALA A 28 -17.21 -0.12 -13.76
N SER A 29 -16.97 0.46 -14.94
CA SER A 29 -16.37 1.78 -15.08
C SER A 29 -17.40 2.80 -14.61
N ASN A 30 -17.24 3.32 -13.40
CA ASN A 30 -17.98 4.48 -12.94
C ASN A 30 -16.98 5.53 -12.46
N THR A 31 -16.78 6.54 -13.30
CA THR A 31 -16.33 7.87 -12.89
C THR A 31 -17.42 8.46 -11.99
N SER A 32 -17.30 8.22 -10.69
CA SER A 32 -18.09 8.90 -9.67
C SER A 32 -17.20 9.91 -8.97
N VAL A 33 -17.61 11.17 -9.00
CA VAL A 33 -17.01 12.25 -8.22
C VAL A 33 -17.40 11.95 -6.77
N THR A 34 -16.52 11.27 -6.03
CA THR A 34 -16.76 10.87 -4.64
C THR A 34 -16.79 12.10 -3.74
N GLN A 35 -18.01 12.52 -3.36
CA GLN A 35 -18.19 13.24 -2.11
C GLN A 35 -17.80 12.32 -0.96
N PRO A 36 -17.08 12.83 0.05
CA PRO A 36 -16.70 12.02 1.20
C PRO A 36 -17.94 11.57 1.97
N MET A 37 -18.12 10.25 2.11
CA MET A 37 -19.12 9.67 3.00
C MET A 37 -18.59 9.75 4.42
N VAL A 38 -19.21 10.60 5.25
CA VAL A 38 -18.89 10.72 6.67
C VAL A 38 -19.82 9.82 7.46
N THR A 39 -19.25 8.82 8.14
CA THR A 39 -19.98 8.02 9.13
C THR A 39 -19.14 8.01 10.40
N ASN A 40 -19.71 8.43 11.53
CA ASN A 40 -19.03 8.40 12.84
C ASN A 40 -17.70 9.19 12.95
N GLY A 41 -17.59 10.35 12.29
CA GLY A 41 -16.37 11.16 12.36
C GLY A 41 -15.19 10.55 11.58
N GLU A 42 -15.44 9.51 10.79
CA GLU A 42 -14.48 8.96 9.84
C GLU A 42 -14.85 9.37 8.42
N GLN A 43 -13.84 9.78 7.64
CA GLN A 43 -13.97 10.23 6.27
C GLN A 43 -13.21 9.28 5.35
N THR A 44 -13.94 8.57 4.48
CA THR A 44 -13.31 7.79 3.41
C THR A 44 -12.99 8.71 2.24
N ILE A 45 -11.71 8.79 1.89
CA ILE A 45 -11.18 9.64 0.83
C ILE A 45 -10.46 8.75 -0.20
N LYS A 46 -10.76 8.95 -1.48
CA LYS A 46 -10.04 8.33 -2.58
C LYS A 46 -8.83 9.17 -2.96
N TYR A 47 -7.64 8.69 -2.65
CA TYR A 47 -6.38 9.38 -2.95
C TYR A 47 -5.86 9.00 -4.32
N ARG A 48 -5.27 9.97 -5.02
CA ARG A 48 -4.64 9.72 -6.32
C ARG A 48 -3.42 8.82 -6.19
N LEU A 49 -2.67 8.99 -5.11
CA LEU A 49 -1.45 8.25 -4.77
C LEU A 49 -1.43 7.94 -3.27
N VAL A 50 -1.10 6.71 -2.91
CA VAL A 50 -0.80 6.27 -1.55
C VAL A 50 0.56 5.57 -1.56
N VAL A 51 1.47 6.04 -0.72
CA VAL A 51 2.77 5.38 -0.47
C VAL A 51 2.72 4.76 0.92
N SER A 52 2.61 3.44 0.98
CA SER A 52 2.53 2.68 2.22
C SER A 52 3.91 2.18 2.63
N PHE A 53 4.31 2.51 3.85
CA PHE A 53 5.50 1.98 4.51
C PHE A 53 5.06 0.89 5.48
N THR A 54 5.43 -0.36 5.19
CA THR A 54 5.06 -1.54 5.98
C THR A 54 6.26 -2.08 6.76
N SER A 55 5.99 -2.84 7.82
CA SER A 55 7.04 -3.52 8.60
C SER A 55 6.97 -5.03 8.41
N HIS A 56 8.14 -5.66 8.37
CA HIS A 56 8.33 -7.12 8.48
C HIS A 56 8.99 -7.45 9.82
N ALA A 57 8.34 -7.07 10.94
CA ALA A 57 8.80 -7.26 12.33
C ALA A 57 10.14 -6.61 12.69
N SER A 58 10.52 -5.55 11.98
CA SER A 58 11.78 -4.82 12.21
C SER A 58 11.71 -3.36 11.77
N GLY A 59 10.52 -2.77 11.89
CA GLY A 59 10.23 -1.42 11.43
C GLY A 59 10.19 -1.26 9.90
N ILE A 60 9.96 -0.02 9.49
CA ILE A 60 9.93 0.37 8.08
C ILE A 60 11.34 0.53 7.50
N ASP A 61 11.42 0.64 6.18
CA ASP A 61 12.63 1.12 5.50
C ASP A 61 12.76 2.65 5.68
N ALA A 62 13.46 3.06 6.73
CA ALA A 62 13.63 4.48 7.09
C ALA A 62 14.36 5.28 6.01
N THR A 63 15.36 4.68 5.35
CA THR A 63 16.10 5.33 4.26
C THR A 63 15.18 5.67 3.10
N LYS A 64 14.29 4.75 2.71
CA LYS A 64 13.30 5.01 1.65
C LYS A 64 12.25 6.01 2.09
N TYR A 65 11.82 5.98 3.35
CA TYR A 65 10.92 6.99 3.90
C TYR A 65 11.49 8.39 3.77
N ASP A 66 12.71 8.62 4.25
CA ASP A 66 13.36 9.93 4.20
C ASP A 66 13.58 10.39 2.75
N LEU A 67 14.02 9.49 1.87
CA LEU A 67 14.22 9.78 0.45
C LEU A 67 12.92 10.25 -0.22
N ILE A 68 11.82 9.51 -0.03
CA ILE A 68 10.52 9.84 -0.61
C ILE A 68 9.96 11.13 0.01
N LEU A 69 10.07 11.28 1.34
CA LEU A 69 9.59 12.47 2.04
C LEU A 69 10.32 13.74 1.59
N ASN A 70 11.64 13.65 1.42
CA ASN A 70 12.46 14.75 0.92
C ASN A 70 12.10 15.10 -0.53
N TYR A 71 11.84 14.10 -1.37
CA TYR A 71 11.35 14.33 -2.73
C TYR A 71 9.99 15.06 -2.73
N ILE A 72 9.03 14.62 -1.91
CA ILE A 72 7.71 15.26 -1.77
C ILE A 72 7.85 16.72 -1.32
N LYS A 73 8.61 16.97 -0.25
CA LYS A 73 8.80 18.31 0.34
C LYS A 73 9.62 19.24 -0.56
N GLY A 74 10.58 18.69 -1.29
CA GLY A 74 11.45 19.42 -2.22
C GLY A 74 10.83 19.67 -3.60
N HIS A 75 9.73 18.99 -3.93
CA HIS A 75 9.08 19.15 -5.23
C HIS A 75 8.55 20.59 -5.42
N ALA A 76 8.70 21.15 -6.63
CA ALA A 76 8.33 22.55 -6.91
C ALA A 76 6.86 22.88 -6.58
N LYS A 77 5.96 21.92 -6.78
CA LYS A 77 4.52 22.05 -6.47
C LYS A 77 4.16 21.78 -5.01
N LYS A 78 5.08 21.19 -4.22
CA LYS A 78 4.89 20.79 -2.82
C LYS A 78 3.51 20.16 -2.56
N PRO A 79 3.21 19.00 -3.19
CA PRO A 79 1.88 18.41 -3.09
C PRO A 79 1.50 18.17 -1.62
N ALA A 80 0.27 18.52 -1.27
CA ALA A 80 -0.25 18.23 0.05
C ALA A 80 -0.39 16.72 0.23
N TYR A 81 -0.07 16.23 1.44
CA TYR A 81 -0.24 14.85 1.81
C TYR A 81 -0.80 14.73 3.22
N ASP A 82 -1.62 13.71 3.42
CA ASP A 82 -2.02 13.23 4.74
C ASP A 82 -1.07 12.10 5.16
N GLU A 83 -0.66 12.11 6.42
CA GLU A 83 0.09 11.01 7.03
C GLU A 83 -0.83 10.21 7.92
N LEU A 84 -1.08 8.94 7.56
CA LEU A 84 -1.96 8.04 8.30
C LEU A 84 -1.13 6.95 8.98
N PRO A 85 -1.03 6.91 10.32
CA PRO A 85 -0.33 5.84 11.02
C PRO A 85 -1.09 4.51 10.87
N MET A 86 -0.37 3.44 10.53
CA MET A 86 -0.94 2.12 10.22
C MET A 86 -0.57 1.03 11.24
N GLY A 87 0.44 1.27 12.08
CA GLY A 87 0.95 0.28 13.02
C GLY A 87 1.81 0.88 14.13
N ARG A 88 2.54 0.02 14.84
CA ARG A 88 3.33 0.37 16.03
C ARG A 88 4.83 0.50 15.77
N GLU A 89 5.32 -0.01 14.65
CA GLU A 89 6.74 -0.05 14.28
C GLU A 89 7.10 1.07 13.29
N GLY A 90 6.23 2.07 13.22
CA GLY A 90 6.37 3.22 12.35
C GLY A 90 5.74 3.05 10.98
N GLU A 91 4.89 2.06 10.78
CA GLU A 91 4.09 1.89 9.56
C GLU A 91 3.17 3.09 9.37
N ARG A 92 3.13 3.59 8.14
CA ARG A 92 2.33 4.76 7.79
C ARG A 92 2.07 4.83 6.31
N ASP A 93 1.00 5.51 5.96
CA ASP A 93 0.69 5.87 4.60
C ASP A 93 0.90 7.37 4.39
N LEU A 94 1.57 7.72 3.29
CA LEU A 94 1.57 9.08 2.74
C LEU A 94 0.52 9.14 1.64
N CYS A 95 -0.60 9.79 1.93
CA CYS A 95 -1.78 9.84 1.07
C CYS A 95 -1.88 11.20 0.37
N MET A 96 -1.85 11.22 -0.96
CA MET A 96 -1.81 12.44 -1.77
C MET A 96 -2.97 12.50 -2.76
N LEU A 97 -3.66 13.64 -2.79
CA LEU A 97 -4.68 13.95 -3.80
C LEU A 97 -4.08 14.50 -5.10
N LEU A 98 -2.89 15.10 -5.03
CA LEU A 98 -2.16 15.72 -6.15
C LEU A 98 -2.98 16.78 -6.92
N LYS A 99 -3.78 17.57 -6.21
CA LYS A 99 -4.66 18.61 -6.79
C LYS A 99 -3.86 19.78 -7.38
N GLU A 100 -2.61 19.91 -6.99
CA GLU A 100 -1.67 20.98 -7.38
C GLU A 100 -1.02 20.71 -8.75
N MET A 101 -1.33 19.56 -9.36
CA MET A 101 -0.72 19.04 -10.58
C MET A 101 -1.78 18.67 -11.61
N ASN A 102 -1.49 18.90 -12.89
CA ASN A 102 -2.28 18.35 -13.98
C ASN A 102 -2.00 16.85 -14.19
N SER A 103 -2.80 16.17 -15.01
CA SER A 103 -2.70 14.71 -15.19
C SER A 103 -1.33 14.22 -15.68
N SER A 104 -0.64 15.00 -16.52
CA SER A 104 0.70 14.66 -17.01
C SER A 104 1.74 14.81 -15.90
N GLU A 105 1.68 15.89 -15.13
CA GLU A 105 2.54 16.13 -13.97
C GLU A 105 2.34 15.05 -12.89
N GLN A 106 1.08 14.69 -12.60
CA GLN A 106 0.76 13.61 -11.67
C GLN A 106 1.40 12.29 -12.11
N LYS A 107 1.31 11.94 -13.40
CA LYS A 107 1.91 10.72 -13.92
C LYS A 107 3.43 10.71 -13.73
N SER A 108 4.11 11.79 -14.10
CA SER A 108 5.57 11.91 -13.92
C SER A 108 5.97 11.85 -12.45
N PHE A 109 5.21 12.52 -11.57
CA PHE A 109 5.46 12.49 -10.14
C PHE A 109 5.32 11.08 -9.55
N ILE A 110 4.26 10.35 -9.93
CA ILE A 110 4.02 8.98 -9.47
C ILE A 110 5.11 8.02 -9.97
N GLU A 111 5.53 8.16 -11.22
CA GLU A 111 6.63 7.32 -11.76
C GLU A 111 7.94 7.56 -11.01
N GLU A 112 8.23 8.80 -10.62
CA GLU A 112 9.42 9.08 -9.81
C GLU A 112 9.31 8.47 -8.41
N ILE A 113 8.15 8.58 -7.75
CA ILE A 113 7.89 7.90 -6.46
C ILE A 113 8.09 6.38 -6.59
N LYS A 114 7.58 5.75 -7.65
CA LYS A 114 7.77 4.33 -7.91
C LYS A 114 9.25 3.97 -8.03
N LYS A 115 10.05 4.76 -8.76
CA LYS A 115 11.51 4.56 -8.85
C LYS A 115 12.18 4.68 -7.50
N LEU A 116 11.85 5.72 -6.71
CA LEU A 116 12.41 5.91 -5.38
C LEU A 116 12.08 4.73 -4.46
N ALA A 117 10.89 4.14 -4.59
CA ALA A 117 10.47 2.96 -3.84
C ALA A 117 11.16 1.65 -4.27
N GLN A 118 11.76 1.57 -5.47
CA GLN A 118 12.37 0.34 -5.98
C GLN A 118 13.45 -0.22 -5.05
N GLY A 119 13.53 -1.55 -4.97
CA GLY A 119 14.50 -2.26 -4.16
C GLY A 119 14.12 -2.38 -2.68
N SER A 120 12.99 -1.83 -2.26
CA SER A 120 12.42 -2.07 -0.93
C SER A 120 11.23 -3.01 -1.03
N ASP A 121 11.21 -4.05 -0.20
CA ASP A 121 10.05 -4.92 0.01
C ASP A 121 9.05 -4.34 1.03
N ARG A 122 9.37 -3.18 1.61
CA ARG A 122 8.61 -2.49 2.68
C ARG A 122 7.94 -1.21 2.23
N VAL A 123 7.97 -0.90 0.93
CA VAL A 123 7.33 0.28 0.35
C VAL A 123 6.39 -0.15 -0.77
N VAL A 124 5.10 0.13 -0.61
CA VAL A 124 4.06 -0.17 -1.60
C VAL A 124 3.48 1.12 -2.14
N VAL A 125 3.51 1.28 -3.47
CA VAL A 125 2.95 2.44 -4.16
C VAL A 125 1.64 2.04 -4.82
N SER A 126 0.54 2.66 -4.39
CA SER A 126 -0.81 2.41 -4.89
C SER A 126 -1.44 3.67 -5.48
N GLU A 127 -2.16 3.51 -6.59
CA GLU A 127 -2.87 4.61 -7.26
C GLU A 127 -4.39 4.47 -7.05
N ASN A 128 -5.09 5.59 -6.92
CA ASN A 128 -6.56 5.65 -6.83
C ASN A 128 -7.15 4.80 -5.68
N LEU A 129 -6.46 4.78 -4.54
CA LEU A 129 -6.79 3.95 -3.37
C LEU A 129 -7.59 4.74 -2.34
N GLU A 130 -8.60 4.09 -1.76
CA GLU A 130 -9.39 4.65 -0.68
C GLU A 130 -8.70 4.44 0.68
N ARG A 131 -8.74 5.48 1.51
CA ARG A 131 -8.31 5.45 2.90
C ARG A 131 -9.29 6.18 3.80
N THR A 132 -9.45 5.65 4.99
CA THR A 132 -10.26 6.26 6.05
C THR A 132 -9.37 7.14 6.90
N LYS A 133 -9.70 8.43 6.96
CA LYS A 133 -9.09 9.40 7.85
C LYS A 133 -10.07 9.71 8.97
N ARG A 134 -9.62 9.67 10.23
CA ARG A 134 -10.43 10.17 11.35
C ARG A 134 -10.45 11.69 11.30
N ALA A 135 -11.63 12.28 11.38
CA ALA A 135 -11.77 13.72 11.61
C ALA A 135 -11.11 14.04 12.96
N GLN A 136 -10.21 15.02 12.95
CA GLN A 136 -9.60 15.58 14.15
C GLN A 136 -10.55 16.57 14.80
#